data_AF-I4GRG7-F1
#
_entry.id   AF-I4GRG7-F1
#
_cell.length_a   1.000
_cell.length_b   1.000
_cell.length_c   1.000
_cell.angle_alpha   90.00
_cell.angle_beta   90.00
_cell.angle_gamma   90.00
#
_symmetry.space_group_name_H-M   'P 1'
#
loop_
_entity.id
_entity.type
_entity.pdbx_description
1 polymer ?
#
loop_
_entity_poly.entity_id
_entity_poly.type
_entity_poly.pdbx_seq_one_letter_code
_entity_poly.pdbx_strand_id
1 'polypeptide(L)' 'MQAGKEEKTRQIALKMLSAGFPMPEIAQFTDLSPDAIEQLQRQQHN' A
#
# COMPACT_ATOMS: atom_id res chain seq x y z
N MET A 1 -9.85 -18.66 -1.14
CA MET A 1 -8.75 -18.40 -2.09
C MET A 1 -8.59 -16.89 -2.34
N GLN A 2 -8.38 -16.08 -1.29
CA GLN A 2 -8.31 -14.60 -1.41
C GLN A 2 -7.01 -14.00 -0.86
N ALA A 3 -6.31 -14.71 0.05
CA ALA A 3 -5.07 -14.23 0.65
C ALA A 3 -3.96 -13.88 -0.38
N GLY A 4 -3.88 -14.60 -1.49
CA GLY A 4 -2.84 -14.39 -2.50
C GLY A 4 -2.98 -13.10 -3.33
N LYS A 5 -4.18 -12.50 -3.40
CA LYS A 5 -4.37 -11.20 -4.05
C LYS A 5 -4.03 -10.06 -3.10
N GLU A 6 -4.48 -10.16 -1.86
CA GLU A 6 -4.27 -9.12 -0.85
C GLU A 6 -2.77 -8.93 -0.52
N GLU A 7 -2.02 -10.04 -0.43
CA GLU A 7 -0.56 -10.00 -0.21
C GLU A 7 0.18 -9.25 -1.35
N LYS A 8 -0.21 -9.51 -2.61
CA LYS A 8 0.38 -8.83 -3.78
C LYS A 8 0.06 -7.35 -3.79
N THR A 9 -1.19 -7.01 -3.48
CA THR A 9 -1.68 -5.65 -3.33
C THR A 9 -0.87 -4.87 -2.29
N ARG A 10 -0.63 -5.44 -1.10
CA ARG A 10 0.18 -4.81 -0.05
C ARG A 10 1.65 -4.62 -0.47
N GLN A 11 2.23 -5.62 -1.13
CA GLN A 11 3.61 -5.54 -1.64
C GLN A 11 3.80 -4.43 -2.69
N ILE A 12 2.82 -4.25 -3.58
CA ILE A 12 2.85 -3.17 -4.57
C ILE A 12 2.72 -1.82 -3.86
N ALA A 13 1.83 -1.71 -2.86
CA ALA A 13 1.63 -0.46 -2.11
C ALA A 13 2.89 -0.04 -1.37
N LEU A 14 3.57 -1.00 -0.73
CA LEU A 14 4.86 -0.79 -0.08
C LEU A 14 5.92 -0.31 -1.06
N LYS A 15 6.04 -0.94 -2.24
CA LYS A 15 6.99 -0.50 -3.27
C LYS A 15 6.72 0.93 -3.75
N MET A 16 5.45 1.28 -3.95
CA MET A 16 5.08 2.64 -4.36
C MET A 16 5.31 3.66 -3.23
N LEU A 17 5.01 3.30 -1.98
CA LEU A 17 5.31 4.12 -0.81
C LEU A 17 6.81 4.41 -0.69
N SER A 18 7.66 3.37 -0.79
CA SER A 18 9.12 3.53 -0.77
C SER A 18 9.66 4.31 -1.97
N ALA A 19 8.96 4.28 -3.11
CA ALA A 19 9.32 5.06 -4.29
C ALA A 19 8.87 6.55 -4.21
N GLY A 20 8.14 6.93 -3.15
CA GLY A 20 7.70 8.31 -2.92
C GLY A 20 6.39 8.69 -3.61
N PHE A 21 5.58 7.71 -4.02
CA PHE A 21 4.26 7.99 -4.62
C PHE A 21 3.28 8.54 -3.56
N PRO A 22 2.34 9.42 -3.96
CA PRO A 22 1.34 9.95 -3.06
C PRO A 22 0.27 8.88 -2.73
N MET A 23 -0.18 8.85 -1.48
CA MET A 23 -1.20 7.90 -0.99
C MET A 23 -2.43 7.69 -1.90
N PRO A 24 -3.08 8.74 -2.47
CA PRO A 24 -4.23 8.54 -3.36
C PRO A 24 -3.90 7.76 -4.64
N GLU A 25 -2.69 7.90 -5.19
CA GLU A 25 -2.23 7.09 -6.34
C GLU A 25 -2.08 5.63 -5.93
N ILE A 26 -1.49 5.38 -4.77
CA ILE A 26 -1.28 4.03 -4.25
C ILE A 26 -2.61 3.34 -4.00
N ALA A 27 -3.58 4.04 -3.41
CA ALA A 27 -4.93 3.53 -3.15
C ALA A 27 -5.63 3.12 -4.45
N GLN A 28 -5.51 3.94 -5.49
CA GLN A 28 -6.07 3.65 -6.81
C GLN A 28 -5.41 2.43 -7.46
N PHE A 29 -4.10 2.23 -7.28
CA PHE A 29 -3.36 1.12 -7.87
C PHE A 29 -3.50 -0.21 -7.12
N THR A 30 -3.72 -0.16 -5.80
CA THR A 30 -3.66 -1.36 -4.95
C THR A 30 -5.00 -1.82 -4.42
N ASP A 31 -6.11 -1.15 -4.73
CA ASP A 31 -7.42 -1.47 -4.15
C ASP A 31 -7.40 -1.41 -2.61
N LEU A 32 -6.39 -0.73 -2.05
CA LEU A 32 -6.24 -0.50 -0.62
C LEU A 32 -6.92 0.81 -0.25
N SER A 33 -7.51 0.80 0.93
CA SER A 33 -7.99 2.04 1.53
C SER A 33 -6.82 2.95 1.89
N PRO A 34 -7.00 4.29 1.80
CA PRO A 34 -5.97 5.25 2.18
C PRO A 34 -5.49 5.04 3.63
N ASP A 35 -6.37 4.58 4.52
CA ASP A 35 -6.05 4.22 5.90
C ASP A 35 -5.00 3.09 6.00
N ALA A 36 -5.16 2.02 5.20
CA ALA A 36 -4.21 0.91 5.16
C ALA A 36 -2.83 1.37 4.64
N ILE A 37 -2.82 2.31 3.69
CA ILE A 37 -1.59 2.90 3.14
C ILE A 37 -0.92 3.84 4.15
N GLU A 38 -1.70 4.64 4.90
CA GLU A 38 -1.16 5.47 5.99
C GLU A 38 -0.52 4.59 7.07
N GLN A 39 -1.16 3.47 7.42
CA GLN A 39 -0.61 2.51 8.38
C GLN A 39 0.69 1.85 7.88
N LEU A 40 0.78 1.56 6.58
CA LEU A 40 2.01 1.07 5.95
C LEU A 40 3.11 2.13 5.95
N GLN A 41 2.78 3.39 5.66
CA GLN A 41 3.73 4.49 5.69
C GLN A 41 4.28 4.73 7.10
N ARG A 42 3.42 4.72 8.12
CA ARG A 42 3.84 4.86 9.52
C ARG A 42 4.79 3.75 9.96
N GLN A 43 4.55 2.51 9.51
CA GLN A 43 5.46 1.38 9.79
C GLN A 43 6.83 1.50 9.10
N GLN A 44 6.95 2.26 8.01
CA GLN A 44 8.23 2.50 7.34
C GLN A 44 9.02 3.66 7.97
N HIS A 45 8.35 4.55 8.69
CA HIS A 45 8.93 5.76 9.27
C HIS A 45 9.24 5.67 10.77
N ASN A 46 8.96 4.53 11.39
CA ASN A 46 9.22 4.22 12.80
C ASN A 46 10.24 3.09 12.91
#